data_AF-A0A1I4UNU3-F1
#
_entry.id   AF-A0A1I4UNU3-F1
#
_cell.length_a   1.000
_cell.length_b   1.000
_cell.length_c   1.000
_cell.angle_alpha   90.00
_cell.angle_beta   90.00
_cell.angle_gamma   90.00
#
_symmetry.space_group_name_H-M   'P 1'
#
loop_
_entity.id
_entity.type
_entity.pdbx_description
1 polymer ?
#
loop_
_entity_poly.entity_id
_entity_poly.type
_entity_poly.pdbx_seq_one_letter_code
_entity_poly.pdbx_strand_id
1 'polypeptide(L)'
;MQYDIRGQVVNLLTGDGISGVRIEAWDKDFVLDDYLGSASTVTDGSFSIRFDDSAFRDIFFDTWPDLYFKVYCYNELLVSTENSVLWNIRHPQTSVTIKANNPKPLSCSERHIYLKIERIEHYSPVRPQEKVVPPVQYGRDCMRGDGHENGLIPQAEIDARSLTAVVYREYLDSGYLIPKPEKLIAADINEPAYTHRVPGTVIYTRPCQRLKIHVWNTDDVPHSLHMHGLRYGIDSDGSWPFGTEATHHGGRSDAICPGQTWIYTFDVPDNALGAWPFHDHTYHHDIKIDQGLFGGVVVLGSCDRPPRRFWFPWELLRSIYLDIEQLERSPIFVDKRVPELLEFNEETVIPLVPHIHAQRLKDEARLILKQRLDFLEEFTLKELALPRRIINTDHVPVFFHVMSNPEAKPVFDTDDIEELGGEAEIVFDTVGDYDYFCRHHPEMTGVVHVVPGGPDPVSVTIVQGPPMVFSPDEIIVGVGGTVKWINNPKFRD
;
A
#
# COMPACT_ATOMS: atom_id res chain seq x y z
N MET A 1 -24.62 8.15 -41.47
CA MET A 1 -25.21 6.84 -41.11
C MET A 1 -24.31 6.24 -40.05
N GLN A 2 -24.86 5.88 -38.90
CA GLN A 2 -24.05 5.45 -37.76
C GLN A 2 -23.76 3.95 -37.81
N TYR A 3 -22.48 3.61 -37.79
CA TYR A 3 -21.96 2.25 -37.65
C TYR A 3 -21.69 1.94 -36.17
N ASP A 4 -21.93 0.70 -35.78
CA ASP A 4 -21.65 0.12 -34.46
C ASP A 4 -21.04 -1.26 -34.68
N ILE A 5 -19.71 -1.30 -34.68
CA ILE A 5 -18.96 -2.55 -34.73
C ILE A 5 -18.92 -3.10 -33.33
N ARG A 6 -19.46 -4.30 -33.15
CA ARG A 6 -19.31 -5.06 -31.92
C ARG A 6 -18.35 -6.21 -32.15
N GLY A 7 -17.65 -6.62 -31.12
CA GLY A 7 -16.76 -7.75 -31.29
C GLY A 7 -16.20 -8.26 -29.99
N GLN A 8 -15.35 -9.26 -30.12
CA GLN A 8 -14.62 -9.86 -29.01
C GLN A 8 -13.17 -10.10 -29.43
N VAL A 9 -12.24 -9.69 -28.58
CA VAL A 9 -10.83 -10.09 -28.70
C VAL A 9 -10.63 -11.32 -27.84
N VAL A 10 -10.11 -12.39 -28.45
CA VAL A 10 -9.86 -13.66 -27.77
C VAL A 10 -8.41 -14.09 -27.91
N ASN A 11 -7.91 -14.79 -26.90
CA ASN A 11 -6.59 -15.39 -26.90
C ASN A 11 -6.50 -16.44 -28.01
N LEU A 12 -5.44 -16.36 -28.82
CA LEU A 12 -5.21 -17.28 -29.93
C LEU A 12 -5.12 -18.76 -29.50
N LEU A 13 -4.59 -19.03 -28.30
CA LEU A 13 -4.35 -20.38 -27.78
C LEU A 13 -5.53 -20.92 -26.94
N THR A 14 -6.04 -20.13 -26.01
CA THR A 14 -7.06 -20.60 -25.05
C THR A 14 -8.49 -20.33 -25.51
N GLY A 15 -8.69 -19.30 -26.35
CA GLY A 15 -10.01 -18.82 -26.75
C GLY A 15 -10.70 -17.91 -25.71
N ASP A 16 -10.06 -17.63 -24.58
CA ASP A 16 -10.60 -16.74 -23.55
C ASP A 16 -10.56 -15.28 -24.00
N GLY A 17 -11.50 -14.47 -23.52
CA GLY A 17 -11.52 -13.03 -23.78
C GLY A 17 -10.29 -12.31 -23.23
N ILE A 18 -9.71 -11.40 -24.03
CA ILE A 18 -8.59 -10.55 -23.57
C ILE A 18 -9.14 -9.19 -23.14
N SER A 19 -9.06 -8.89 -21.85
CA SER A 19 -9.52 -7.63 -21.25
C SER A 19 -8.44 -6.54 -21.26
N GLY A 20 -8.89 -5.27 -21.30
CA GLY A 20 -8.01 -4.10 -21.19
C GLY A 20 -7.15 -3.80 -22.42
N VAL A 21 -7.36 -4.49 -23.55
CA VAL A 21 -6.68 -4.16 -24.81
C VAL A 21 -7.42 -3.06 -25.55
N ARG A 22 -6.68 -2.17 -26.22
CA ARG A 22 -7.22 -1.14 -27.11
C ARG A 22 -7.38 -1.71 -28.52
N ILE A 23 -8.55 -1.54 -29.12
CA ILE A 23 -8.84 -1.87 -30.50
C ILE A 23 -8.99 -0.58 -31.26
N GLU A 24 -8.34 -0.50 -32.40
CA GLU A 24 -8.53 0.55 -33.38
C GLU A 24 -9.17 -0.07 -34.63
N ALA A 25 -10.25 0.56 -35.11
CA ALA A 25 -10.87 0.25 -36.38
C ALA A 25 -10.35 1.21 -37.44
N TRP A 26 -10.02 0.65 -38.60
CA TRP A 26 -9.44 1.35 -39.73
C TRP A 26 -10.19 0.97 -41.01
N ASP A 27 -10.38 1.94 -41.88
CA ASP A 27 -10.80 1.72 -43.26
C ASP A 27 -9.58 1.48 -44.13
N LYS A 28 -9.60 0.45 -44.96
CA LYS A 28 -8.48 0.15 -45.86
C LYS A 28 -8.68 0.86 -47.19
N ASP A 29 -7.76 1.77 -47.50
CA ASP A 29 -7.78 2.57 -48.71
C ASP A 29 -6.61 2.23 -49.64
N PHE A 30 -6.71 2.67 -50.89
CA PHE A 30 -5.62 2.51 -51.85
C PHE A 30 -4.39 3.39 -51.57
N VAL A 31 -4.55 4.49 -50.81
CA VAL A 31 -3.51 5.52 -50.63
C VAL A 31 -3.19 5.79 -49.16
N LEU A 32 -4.21 6.07 -48.33
CA LEU A 32 -4.06 6.32 -46.89
C LEU A 32 -5.27 5.77 -46.17
N ASP A 33 -5.06 4.78 -45.30
CA ASP A 33 -6.11 4.17 -44.49
C ASP A 33 -6.72 5.17 -43.50
N ASP A 34 -8.05 5.27 -43.45
CA ASP A 34 -8.78 6.17 -42.55
C ASP A 34 -8.97 5.56 -41.15
N TYR A 35 -8.70 6.35 -40.10
CA TYR A 35 -8.95 5.93 -38.72
C TYR A 35 -10.42 6.17 -38.35
N LEU A 36 -11.14 5.09 -38.02
CA LEU A 36 -12.58 5.13 -37.78
C LEU A 36 -12.94 5.29 -36.31
N GLY A 37 -12.09 4.81 -35.40
CA GLY A 37 -12.31 4.93 -33.97
C GLY A 37 -11.61 3.86 -33.15
N SER A 38 -11.76 3.94 -31.84
CA SER A 38 -11.20 2.93 -30.92
C SER A 38 -12.11 2.64 -29.75
N ALA A 39 -11.89 1.49 -29.14
CA ALA A 39 -12.51 1.06 -27.90
C ALA A 39 -11.54 0.20 -27.08
N SER A 40 -11.79 0.08 -25.78
CA SER A 40 -11.09 -0.90 -24.94
C SER A 40 -12.00 -2.09 -24.66
N THR A 41 -11.41 -3.27 -24.51
CA THR A 41 -12.19 -4.46 -24.11
C THR A 41 -12.55 -4.45 -22.65
N VAL A 42 -13.73 -4.97 -22.34
CA VAL A 42 -14.14 -5.30 -20.96
C VAL A 42 -13.62 -6.69 -20.56
N THR A 43 -14.01 -7.19 -19.38
CA THR A 43 -13.48 -8.41 -18.76
C THR A 43 -13.58 -9.67 -19.62
N ASP A 44 -14.63 -9.80 -20.43
CA ASP A 44 -14.84 -10.94 -21.33
C ASP A 44 -14.23 -10.74 -22.73
N GLY A 45 -13.45 -9.68 -22.93
CA GLY A 45 -12.85 -9.34 -24.22
C GLY A 45 -13.80 -8.64 -25.20
N SER A 46 -15.05 -8.36 -24.83
CA SER A 46 -15.99 -7.68 -25.73
C SER A 46 -15.71 -6.18 -25.87
N PHE A 47 -16.04 -5.62 -27.04
CA PHE A 47 -15.90 -4.19 -27.35
C PHE A 47 -17.01 -3.70 -28.29
N SER A 48 -17.21 -2.37 -28.33
CA SER A 48 -18.09 -1.69 -29.29
C SER A 48 -17.44 -0.38 -29.75
N ILE A 49 -17.28 -0.22 -31.06
CA ILE A 49 -16.77 1.01 -31.69
C ILE A 49 -17.90 1.61 -32.53
N ARG A 50 -18.21 2.88 -32.26
CA ARG A 50 -19.24 3.62 -33.00
C ARG A 50 -18.60 4.77 -33.78
N PHE A 51 -18.96 4.89 -35.05
CA PHE A 51 -18.51 5.98 -35.93
C PHE A 51 -19.60 6.30 -36.96
N ASP A 52 -19.49 7.46 -37.60
CA ASP A 52 -20.43 7.90 -38.64
C ASP A 52 -19.81 7.78 -40.03
N ASP A 53 -20.65 7.80 -41.07
CA ASP A 53 -20.18 7.66 -42.46
C ASP A 53 -19.31 8.80 -42.93
N SER A 54 -19.29 9.94 -42.24
CA SER A 54 -18.29 10.99 -42.47
C SER A 54 -16.85 10.53 -42.22
N ALA A 55 -16.62 9.45 -41.45
CA ALA A 55 -15.28 9.01 -41.07
C ALA A 55 -14.47 8.35 -42.20
N PHE A 56 -15.12 7.95 -43.31
CA PHE A 56 -14.47 7.27 -44.45
C PHE A 56 -14.87 7.84 -45.83
N ARG A 57 -15.75 8.84 -45.88
CA ARG A 57 -16.34 9.33 -47.15
C ARG A 57 -15.51 10.39 -47.88
N ASP A 58 -14.39 10.85 -47.33
CA ASP A 58 -13.82 12.14 -47.72
C ASP A 58 -12.75 12.10 -48.82
N ILE A 59 -12.21 10.95 -49.26
CA ILE A 59 -11.05 10.99 -50.20
C ILE A 59 -11.12 10.09 -51.45
N PHE A 60 -11.70 8.87 -51.47
CA PHE A 60 -11.57 7.97 -52.65
C PHE A 60 -12.81 7.19 -53.13
N PHE A 61 -14.02 7.75 -52.99
CA PHE A 61 -15.28 7.21 -53.54
C PHE A 61 -15.87 5.97 -52.85
N ASP A 62 -15.45 5.64 -51.62
CA ASP A 62 -16.04 4.50 -50.93
C ASP A 62 -17.45 4.78 -50.41
N THR A 63 -18.36 3.89 -50.83
CA THR A 63 -19.76 3.94 -50.40
C THR A 63 -19.97 3.18 -49.08
N TRP A 64 -19.03 2.30 -48.74
CA TRP A 64 -19.04 1.37 -47.61
C TRP A 64 -17.60 1.15 -47.13
N PRO A 65 -17.35 1.01 -45.82
CA PRO A 65 -16.00 0.79 -45.31
C PRO A 65 -15.50 -0.65 -45.54
N ASP A 66 -14.21 -0.78 -45.79
CA ASP A 66 -13.36 -1.96 -45.85
C ASP A 66 -12.57 -2.10 -44.54
N LEU A 67 -13.18 -2.76 -43.55
CA LEU A 67 -12.71 -2.70 -42.17
C LEU A 67 -11.52 -3.64 -41.90
N TYR A 68 -10.52 -3.11 -41.21
CA TYR A 68 -9.56 -3.91 -40.48
C TYR A 68 -9.28 -3.32 -39.09
N PHE A 69 -8.67 -4.13 -38.24
CA PHE A 69 -8.47 -3.84 -36.83
C PHE A 69 -7.01 -4.03 -36.42
N LYS A 70 -6.54 -3.13 -35.58
CA LYS A 70 -5.28 -3.26 -34.84
C LYS A 70 -5.61 -3.38 -33.36
N VAL A 71 -5.05 -4.39 -32.71
CA VAL A 71 -5.22 -4.61 -31.27
C VAL A 71 -3.91 -4.31 -30.57
N TYR A 72 -3.97 -3.41 -29.61
CA TYR A 72 -2.83 -2.95 -28.84
C TYR A 72 -2.98 -3.28 -27.37
N CYS A 73 -1.86 -3.61 -26.74
CA CYS A 73 -1.69 -3.52 -25.31
C CYS A 73 -0.77 -2.33 -25.02
N TYR A 74 -1.34 -1.23 -24.54
CA TYR A 74 -0.69 0.09 -24.56
C TYR A 74 -0.17 0.47 -25.95
N ASN A 75 1.15 0.41 -26.16
CA ASN A 75 1.84 0.75 -27.39
C ASN A 75 2.37 -0.50 -28.13
N GLU A 76 2.16 -1.70 -27.57
CA GLU A 76 2.56 -2.95 -28.18
C GLU A 76 1.42 -3.47 -29.07
N LEU A 77 1.70 -3.65 -30.36
CA LEU A 77 0.75 -4.23 -31.31
C LEU A 77 0.70 -5.76 -31.11
N LEU A 78 -0.42 -6.27 -30.61
CA LEU A 78 -0.63 -7.71 -30.41
C LEU A 78 -1.01 -8.43 -31.70
N VAL A 79 -1.87 -7.80 -32.51
CA VAL A 79 -2.29 -8.32 -33.81
C VAL A 79 -2.80 -7.19 -34.70
N SER A 80 -2.57 -7.33 -36.00
CA SER A 80 -3.22 -6.54 -37.06
C SER A 80 -3.96 -7.49 -38.00
N THR A 81 -5.20 -7.14 -38.34
CA THR A 81 -6.05 -7.87 -39.30
C THR A 81 -6.02 -7.22 -40.69
N GLU A 82 -5.07 -6.34 -40.95
CA GLU A 82 -4.90 -5.61 -42.22
C GLU A 82 -4.71 -6.53 -43.46
N ASN A 83 -4.27 -7.77 -43.23
CA ASN A 83 -4.13 -8.81 -44.25
C ASN A 83 -5.40 -9.68 -44.41
N SER A 84 -6.41 -9.45 -43.58
CA SER A 84 -7.68 -10.20 -43.53
C SER A 84 -8.86 -9.22 -43.40
N VAL A 85 -8.91 -8.27 -44.32
CA VAL A 85 -9.86 -7.15 -44.34
C VAL A 85 -11.28 -7.65 -44.56
N LEU A 86 -12.22 -7.05 -43.83
CA LEU A 86 -13.64 -7.26 -44.02
C LEU A 86 -14.18 -6.25 -45.05
N TRP A 87 -14.19 -6.68 -46.30
CA TRP A 87 -14.54 -5.82 -47.43
C TRP A 87 -16.04 -5.47 -47.48
N ASN A 88 -16.32 -4.20 -47.76
CA ASN A 88 -17.61 -3.65 -48.19
C ASN A 88 -18.73 -3.89 -47.17
N ILE A 89 -18.56 -3.36 -45.96
CA ILE A 89 -19.50 -3.53 -44.86
C ILE A 89 -20.73 -2.65 -45.08
N ARG A 90 -21.80 -3.28 -45.56
CA ARG A 90 -23.09 -2.60 -45.85
C ARG A 90 -24.03 -2.52 -44.65
N HIS A 91 -23.82 -3.38 -43.66
CA HIS A 91 -24.66 -3.45 -42.47
C HIS A 91 -24.02 -2.66 -41.32
N PRO A 92 -24.72 -1.64 -40.78
CA PRO A 92 -24.16 -0.80 -39.72
C PRO A 92 -23.86 -1.56 -38.43
N GLN A 93 -24.46 -2.73 -38.24
CA GLN A 93 -24.21 -3.65 -37.14
C GLN A 93 -23.38 -4.81 -37.66
N THR A 94 -22.11 -4.87 -37.27
CA THR A 94 -21.19 -5.96 -37.61
C THR A 94 -20.61 -6.56 -36.34
N SER A 95 -20.53 -7.90 -36.29
CA SER A 95 -19.87 -8.63 -35.21
C SER A 95 -18.54 -9.20 -35.70
N VAL A 96 -17.45 -8.99 -34.96
CA VAL A 96 -16.11 -9.52 -35.29
C VAL A 96 -15.49 -10.25 -34.11
N THR A 97 -14.76 -11.33 -34.40
CA THR A 97 -13.90 -12.00 -33.40
C THR A 97 -12.46 -11.86 -33.85
N ILE A 98 -11.64 -11.22 -33.03
CA ILE A 98 -10.22 -10.98 -33.32
C ILE A 98 -9.38 -11.89 -32.43
N LYS A 99 -8.55 -12.73 -33.04
CA LYS A 99 -7.62 -13.58 -32.30
C LYS A 99 -6.29 -12.85 -32.12
N ALA A 100 -5.87 -12.67 -30.88
CA ALA A 100 -4.63 -11.96 -30.53
C ALA A 100 -3.74 -12.80 -29.62
N ASN A 101 -2.43 -12.55 -29.67
CA ASN A 101 -1.50 -13.08 -28.67
C ASN A 101 -1.64 -12.28 -27.36
N ASN A 102 -1.55 -12.95 -26.22
CA ASN A 102 -1.50 -12.26 -24.93
C ASN A 102 -0.05 -11.77 -24.69
N PRO A 103 0.18 -10.48 -24.34
CA PRO A 103 1.54 -9.97 -24.11
C PRO A 103 2.22 -10.63 -22.90
N LYS A 104 1.43 -11.13 -21.94
CA LYS A 104 1.90 -12.00 -20.87
C LYS A 104 0.84 -13.06 -20.58
N PRO A 105 1.11 -14.37 -20.76
CA PRO A 105 0.14 -15.40 -20.41
C PRO A 105 -0.17 -15.33 -18.92
N LEU A 106 -1.44 -15.47 -18.54
CA LEU A 106 -1.85 -15.66 -17.15
C LEU A 106 -1.17 -16.93 -16.64
N SER A 107 -0.15 -16.78 -15.79
CA SER A 107 0.40 -17.92 -15.07
C SER A 107 -0.49 -18.16 -13.87
N CYS A 108 -1.41 -19.11 -13.99
CA CYS A 108 -2.22 -19.63 -12.90
C CYS A 108 -1.35 -20.48 -11.96
N SER A 109 -0.36 -19.85 -11.35
CA SER A 109 0.62 -20.47 -10.46
C SER A 109 0.32 -20.12 -9.00
N GLU A 110 0.77 -21.00 -8.12
CA GLU A 110 0.94 -20.67 -6.71
C GLU A 110 2.14 -19.73 -6.56
N ARG A 111 1.93 -18.61 -5.87
CA ARG A 111 2.96 -17.62 -5.59
C ARG A 111 3.09 -17.42 -4.08
N HIS A 112 4.33 -17.51 -3.60
CA HIS A 112 4.65 -17.26 -2.19
C HIS A 112 5.01 -15.79 -1.99
N ILE A 113 4.60 -15.21 -0.88
CA ILE A 113 4.92 -13.84 -0.46
C ILE A 113 5.31 -13.91 1.01
N TYR A 114 6.39 -13.27 1.40
CA TYR A 114 6.90 -13.31 2.78
C TYR A 114 6.78 -11.92 3.39
N LEU A 115 5.89 -11.78 4.36
CA LEU A 115 5.63 -10.56 5.10
C LEU A 115 6.11 -10.71 6.54
N LYS A 116 6.86 -9.73 7.02
CA LYS A 116 7.25 -9.63 8.43
C LYS A 116 6.51 -8.44 9.05
N ILE A 117 5.91 -8.64 10.21
CA ILE A 117 5.33 -7.57 11.02
C ILE A 117 6.45 -6.96 11.84
N GLU A 118 6.75 -5.69 11.59
CA GLU A 118 7.88 -4.98 12.19
C GLU A 118 7.46 -3.65 12.78
N ARG A 119 8.12 -3.25 13.87
CA ARG A 119 8.00 -1.91 14.46
C ARG A 119 8.92 -0.90 13.78
N ILE A 120 8.44 0.33 13.67
CA ILE A 120 9.22 1.52 13.34
C ILE A 120 9.15 2.43 14.57
N GLU A 121 10.21 2.41 15.37
CA GLU A 121 10.29 3.21 16.59
C GLU A 121 10.43 4.70 16.25
N HIS A 122 9.79 5.53 17.08
CA HIS A 122 9.80 6.99 16.93
C HIS A 122 9.40 7.46 15.52
N TYR A 123 8.45 6.76 14.90
CA TYR A 123 7.86 7.14 13.64
C TYR A 123 7.06 8.44 13.81
N SER A 124 7.24 9.37 12.88
CA SER A 124 6.41 10.57 12.77
C SER A 124 6.36 10.98 11.31
N PRO A 125 5.16 11.19 10.74
CA PRO A 125 5.00 11.52 9.32
C PRO A 125 5.60 12.89 8.98
N VAL A 126 5.71 13.77 9.98
CA VAL A 126 6.27 15.11 9.83
C VAL A 126 7.75 15.20 10.18
N ARG A 127 8.37 14.13 10.69
CA ARG A 127 9.77 14.16 11.12
C ARG A 127 10.74 14.10 9.93
N PRO A 128 11.81 14.93 9.93
CA PRO A 128 12.90 14.81 8.97
C PRO A 128 13.61 13.46 9.05
N GLN A 129 13.69 12.77 7.92
CA GLN A 129 14.54 11.60 7.78
C GLN A 129 15.97 12.04 7.48
N GLU A 130 16.94 11.45 8.19
CA GLU A 130 18.36 11.82 8.08
C GLU A 130 18.99 11.41 6.73
N LYS A 131 18.45 10.39 6.06
CA LYS A 131 19.02 9.76 4.86
C LYS A 131 18.06 9.77 3.65
N VAL A 132 17.41 10.89 3.37
CA VAL A 132 16.55 11.01 2.16
C VAL A 132 17.23 11.77 1.03
N VAL A 133 16.85 11.41 -0.18
CA VAL A 133 17.23 12.13 -1.40
C VAL A 133 16.40 13.42 -1.47
N PRO A 134 17.00 14.61 -1.66
CA PRO A 134 16.27 15.86 -1.83
C PRO A 134 15.24 15.79 -2.99
N PRO A 135 14.09 16.51 -2.92
CA PRO A 135 13.84 17.71 -2.13
C PRO A 135 12.74 17.50 -1.07
N VAL A 136 12.88 16.55 -0.15
CA VAL A 136 11.91 16.43 0.95
C VAL A 136 12.25 17.43 2.06
N GLN A 137 11.35 18.37 2.31
CA GLN A 137 11.43 19.31 3.43
C GLN A 137 10.42 18.90 4.50
N TYR A 138 10.83 17.98 5.37
CA TYR A 138 10.05 17.59 6.54
C TYR A 138 10.04 18.69 7.62
N GLY A 139 9.18 18.51 8.62
CA GLY A 139 9.05 19.47 9.73
C GLY A 139 8.51 20.81 9.26
N ARG A 140 7.66 20.81 8.23
CA ARG A 140 7.02 22.00 7.68
C ARG A 140 5.52 21.79 7.58
N ASP A 141 4.78 22.85 7.86
CA ASP A 141 3.38 22.95 7.52
C ASP A 141 3.09 24.30 6.86
N CYS A 142 1.89 24.41 6.29
CA CYS A 142 1.37 25.67 5.77
C CYS A 142 0.59 26.46 6.84
N MET A 143 0.52 25.96 8.07
CA MET A 143 -0.26 26.52 9.16
C MET A 143 0.58 27.60 9.83
N ARG A 144 0.65 28.79 9.25
CA ARG A 144 1.41 29.93 9.79
C ARG A 144 0.72 30.61 10.98
N GLY A 145 0.26 29.81 11.94
CA GLY A 145 -0.27 30.27 13.22
C GLY A 145 0.84 30.60 14.21
N ASP A 146 0.46 30.83 15.45
CA ASP A 146 1.37 31.14 16.55
C ASP A 146 2.35 29.96 16.76
N GLY A 147 3.65 30.25 16.81
CA GLY A 147 4.72 29.23 16.91
C GLY A 147 5.14 28.58 15.58
N HIS A 148 4.42 28.84 14.49
CA HIS A 148 4.66 28.29 13.14
C HIS A 148 4.84 29.40 12.07
N GLU A 149 5.20 30.62 12.47
CA GLU A 149 5.21 31.79 11.58
C GLU A 149 6.22 31.64 10.42
N ASN A 150 7.26 30.84 10.63
CA ASN A 150 8.27 30.49 9.64
C ASN A 150 7.92 29.26 8.78
N GLY A 151 6.76 28.64 9.02
CA GLY A 151 6.28 27.41 8.37
C GLY A 151 7.06 26.15 8.76
N LEU A 152 7.75 26.17 9.90
CA LEU A 152 8.41 25.00 10.50
C LEU A 152 7.55 24.49 11.66
N ILE A 153 7.45 23.17 11.76
CA ILE A 153 6.83 22.49 12.89
C ILE A 153 7.85 22.45 14.05
N PRO A 154 7.53 22.96 15.25
CA PRO A 154 8.40 22.88 16.41
C PRO A 154 8.80 21.44 16.74
N GLN A 155 10.04 21.23 17.20
CA GLN A 155 10.54 19.89 17.52
C GLN A 155 9.68 19.19 18.58
N ALA A 156 9.19 19.94 19.58
CA ALA A 156 8.30 19.43 20.61
C ALA A 156 6.99 18.84 20.03
N GLU A 157 6.45 19.44 18.98
CA GLU A 157 5.25 18.94 18.28
C GLU A 157 5.57 17.72 17.41
N ILE A 158 6.72 17.69 16.74
CA ILE A 158 7.20 16.50 16.03
C ILE A 158 7.33 15.33 17.00
N ASP A 159 7.88 15.58 18.19
CA ASP A 159 8.08 14.58 19.24
C ASP A 159 6.74 14.16 19.87
N ALA A 160 5.80 15.08 20.10
CA ALA A 160 4.46 14.78 20.57
C ALA A 160 3.64 13.94 19.56
N ARG A 161 3.90 14.11 18.25
CA ARG A 161 3.32 13.31 17.17
C ARG A 161 4.04 11.99 16.92
N SER A 162 5.13 11.72 17.63
CA SER A 162 5.91 10.50 17.42
C SER A 162 5.24 9.30 18.07
N LEU A 163 5.23 8.19 17.35
CA LEU A 163 4.64 6.93 17.79
C LEU A 163 5.48 5.73 17.36
N THR A 164 5.21 4.55 17.91
CA THR A 164 5.75 3.29 17.38
C THR A 164 4.79 2.80 16.31
N ALA A 165 5.20 2.89 15.05
CA ALA A 165 4.38 2.38 13.96
C ALA A 165 4.62 0.87 13.78
N VAL A 166 3.65 0.14 13.27
CA VAL A 166 3.74 -1.31 13.00
C VAL A 166 3.37 -1.55 11.55
N VAL A 167 4.18 -2.30 10.79
CA VAL A 167 3.99 -2.46 9.34
C VAL A 167 4.18 -3.91 8.88
N TYR A 168 3.53 -4.27 7.78
CA TYR A 168 3.88 -5.46 7.00
C TYR A 168 5.01 -5.15 6.01
N ARG A 169 6.17 -5.79 6.16
CA ARG A 169 7.31 -5.64 5.24
C ARG A 169 7.56 -6.88 4.42
N GLU A 170 7.69 -6.71 3.11
CA GLU A 170 7.92 -7.80 2.17
C GLU A 170 9.41 -8.16 2.05
N TYR A 171 9.70 -9.45 1.97
CA TYR A 171 11.04 -10.02 1.82
C TYR A 171 11.17 -10.83 0.53
N LEU A 172 12.38 -10.85 -0.03
CA LEU A 172 12.71 -11.54 -1.28
C LEU A 172 12.94 -13.05 -1.09
N ASP A 173 13.08 -13.52 0.15
CA ASP A 173 13.43 -14.91 0.46
C ASP A 173 12.62 -15.48 1.61
N SER A 174 12.54 -16.81 1.65
CA SER A 174 11.75 -17.54 2.65
C SER A 174 12.35 -17.53 4.07
N GLY A 175 13.56 -16.99 4.23
CA GLY A 175 14.21 -16.83 5.52
C GLY A 175 14.06 -15.44 6.12
N TYR A 176 13.35 -14.52 5.45
CA TYR A 176 13.22 -13.11 5.84
C TYR A 176 14.57 -12.40 6.00
N LEU A 177 15.53 -12.70 5.10
CA LEU A 177 16.88 -12.11 5.17
C LEU A 177 16.98 -10.81 4.38
N ILE A 178 16.55 -10.82 3.12
CA ILE A 178 16.68 -9.67 2.22
C ILE A 178 15.33 -8.96 2.07
N PRO A 179 15.18 -7.71 2.55
CA PRO A 179 13.95 -6.95 2.37
C PRO A 179 13.76 -6.57 0.89
N LYS A 180 12.51 -6.29 0.51
CA LYS A 180 12.16 -5.78 -0.81
C LYS A 180 11.93 -4.27 -0.75
N PRO A 181 12.91 -3.44 -1.12
CA PRO A 181 12.86 -2.00 -0.87
C PRO A 181 12.20 -1.21 -2.00
N GLU A 182 11.53 -1.89 -2.95
CA GLU A 182 10.88 -1.25 -4.09
C GLU A 182 9.92 -0.14 -3.62
N LYS A 183 9.85 0.94 -4.41
CA LYS A 183 8.87 2.00 -4.19
C LYS A 183 7.46 1.47 -4.40
N LEU A 184 6.53 1.89 -3.56
CA LEU A 184 5.11 1.65 -3.77
C LEU A 184 4.62 2.41 -5.00
N ILE A 185 5.09 3.66 -5.15
CA ILE A 185 4.79 4.54 -6.26
C ILE A 185 6.11 4.99 -6.90
N ALA A 186 6.50 4.33 -8.00
CA ALA A 186 7.78 4.61 -8.65
C ALA A 186 7.99 6.07 -9.10
N ALA A 187 6.89 6.81 -9.36
CA ALA A 187 6.93 8.22 -9.72
C ALA A 187 7.05 9.16 -8.50
N ASP A 188 6.75 8.68 -7.30
CA ASP A 188 6.81 9.51 -6.09
C ASP A 188 8.26 9.69 -5.66
N ILE A 189 8.79 10.88 -5.90
CA ILE A 189 10.14 11.26 -5.48
C ILE A 189 10.24 11.46 -3.96
N ASN A 190 9.12 11.71 -3.28
CA ASN A 190 9.04 12.00 -1.85
C ASN A 190 8.68 10.77 -1.02
N GLU A 191 8.50 9.60 -1.64
CA GLU A 191 8.24 8.35 -0.92
C GLU A 191 9.35 8.11 0.14
N PRO A 192 8.99 7.92 1.42
CA PRO A 192 9.93 7.60 2.49
C PRO A 192 10.90 6.46 2.15
N ALA A 193 12.08 6.47 2.78
CA ALA A 193 12.98 5.32 2.74
C ALA A 193 12.24 4.05 3.19
N TYR A 194 12.57 2.89 2.59
CA TYR A 194 11.82 1.65 2.84
C TYR A 194 11.76 1.27 4.33
N THR A 195 12.79 1.62 5.12
CA THR A 195 12.89 1.38 6.58
C THR A 195 11.93 2.23 7.40
N HIS A 196 11.46 3.35 6.87
CA HIS A 196 10.58 4.31 7.53
C HIS A 196 9.23 4.49 6.81
N ARG A 197 8.94 3.67 5.80
CA ARG A 197 7.73 3.78 4.97
C ARG A 197 6.52 3.11 5.61
N VAL A 198 5.41 3.83 5.60
CA VAL A 198 4.04 3.36 5.92
C VAL A 198 3.13 3.79 4.75
N PRO A 199 2.30 2.90 4.15
CA PRO A 199 2.23 1.46 4.42
C PRO A 199 3.53 0.74 4.09
N GLY A 200 3.74 -0.43 4.71
CA GLY A 200 4.98 -1.18 4.52
C GLY A 200 5.11 -1.83 3.13
N THR A 201 3.99 -2.28 2.54
CA THR A 201 3.99 -3.02 1.28
C THR A 201 2.68 -2.89 0.47
N VAL A 202 2.82 -3.04 -0.85
CA VAL A 202 1.72 -3.26 -1.80
C VAL A 202 2.07 -4.48 -2.66
N ILE A 203 1.17 -5.46 -2.68
CA ILE A 203 1.32 -6.71 -3.43
C ILE A 203 0.65 -6.56 -4.79
N TYR A 204 1.42 -6.72 -5.86
CA TYR A 204 0.89 -6.79 -7.22
C TYR A 204 0.65 -8.24 -7.63
N THR A 205 -0.55 -8.56 -8.12
CA THR A 205 -0.95 -9.90 -8.60
C THR A 205 -1.82 -9.81 -9.85
N ARG A 206 -2.24 -10.95 -10.38
CA ARG A 206 -3.16 -11.07 -11.53
C ARG A 206 -4.21 -12.14 -11.24
N PRO A 207 -5.37 -12.10 -11.93
CA PRO A 207 -6.35 -13.15 -11.85
C PRO A 207 -5.77 -14.55 -12.07
N CYS A 208 -6.44 -15.56 -11.52
CA CYS A 208 -6.05 -16.97 -11.56
C CYS A 208 -4.83 -17.36 -10.70
N GLN A 209 -4.13 -16.40 -10.10
CA GLN A 209 -3.04 -16.70 -9.16
C GLN A 209 -3.58 -17.17 -7.81
N ARG A 210 -2.83 -18.08 -7.18
CA ARG A 210 -3.05 -18.48 -5.79
C ARG A 210 -1.92 -17.93 -4.93
N LEU A 211 -2.22 -16.97 -4.07
CA LEU A 211 -1.25 -16.34 -3.19
C LEU A 211 -1.13 -17.14 -1.89
N LYS A 212 0.09 -17.49 -1.50
CA LYS A 212 0.43 -17.95 -0.14
C LYS A 212 1.24 -16.88 0.55
N ILE A 213 0.61 -16.15 1.45
CA ILE A 213 1.22 -15.06 2.21
C ILE A 213 1.68 -15.62 3.56
N HIS A 214 2.99 -15.77 3.71
CA HIS A 214 3.66 -16.18 4.93
C HIS A 214 3.87 -14.93 5.77
N VAL A 215 3.20 -14.85 6.92
CA VAL A 215 3.29 -13.72 7.84
C VAL A 215 4.07 -14.14 9.07
N TRP A 216 5.14 -13.43 9.38
CA TRP A 216 5.92 -13.61 10.60
C TRP A 216 5.73 -12.43 11.55
N ASN A 217 5.21 -12.69 12.74
CA ASN A 217 5.05 -11.66 13.74
C ASN A 217 6.34 -11.47 14.55
N THR A 218 6.98 -10.30 14.42
CA THR A 218 8.14 -9.92 15.26
C THR A 218 7.85 -8.82 16.26
N ASP A 219 6.58 -8.44 16.37
CA ASP A 219 6.10 -7.58 17.44
C ASP A 219 5.95 -8.35 18.77
N ASP A 220 5.76 -7.64 19.87
CA ASP A 220 5.55 -8.19 21.22
C ASP A 220 4.07 -8.44 21.57
N VAL A 221 3.15 -8.08 20.68
CA VAL A 221 1.71 -8.38 20.77
C VAL A 221 1.23 -9.26 19.61
N PRO A 222 0.12 -10.00 19.76
CA PRO A 222 -0.47 -10.75 18.67
C PRO A 222 -0.99 -9.85 17.54
N HIS A 223 -0.86 -10.33 16.30
CA HIS A 223 -1.36 -9.67 15.08
C HIS A 223 -1.91 -10.72 14.10
N SER A 224 -2.60 -10.31 13.05
CA SER A 224 -3.15 -11.18 11.99
C SER A 224 -2.98 -10.51 10.63
N LEU A 225 -3.60 -11.04 9.59
CA LEU A 225 -3.74 -10.39 8.30
C LEU A 225 -5.13 -10.72 7.75
N HIS A 226 -5.96 -9.70 7.55
CA HIS A 226 -7.27 -9.81 6.95
C HIS A 226 -7.27 -9.13 5.57
N MET A 227 -7.73 -9.86 4.55
CA MET A 227 -7.65 -9.48 3.14
C MET A 227 -9.03 -9.12 2.58
N HIS A 228 -9.11 -8.04 1.81
CA HIS A 228 -10.31 -7.69 1.06
C HIS A 228 -10.21 -8.13 -0.40
N GLY A 229 -11.36 -8.30 -1.07
CA GLY A 229 -11.46 -8.49 -2.51
C GLY A 229 -11.06 -9.86 -3.10
N LEU A 230 -10.28 -10.66 -2.37
CA LEU A 230 -9.85 -11.99 -2.80
C LEU A 230 -10.73 -13.10 -2.20
N ARG A 231 -10.63 -14.32 -2.75
CA ARG A 231 -11.33 -15.50 -2.21
C ARG A 231 -10.45 -16.26 -1.23
N TYR A 232 -10.99 -16.62 -0.07
CA TYR A 232 -10.27 -17.35 0.97
C TYR A 232 -11.21 -18.19 1.83
N GLY A 233 -10.62 -19.14 2.56
CA GLY A 233 -11.29 -19.92 3.61
C GLY A 233 -11.10 -19.29 5.00
N ILE A 234 -11.77 -19.86 6.00
CA ILE A 234 -11.73 -19.38 7.40
C ILE A 234 -10.33 -19.45 8.04
N ASP A 235 -9.49 -20.38 7.57
CA ASP A 235 -8.08 -20.50 7.94
C ASP A 235 -7.21 -19.35 7.41
N SER A 236 -7.73 -18.58 6.45
CA SER A 236 -7.07 -17.45 5.81
C SER A 236 -7.85 -16.14 5.94
N ASP A 237 -8.91 -16.11 6.77
CA ASP A 237 -9.72 -14.91 7.01
C ASP A 237 -9.00 -13.89 7.90
N GLY A 238 -8.35 -14.35 8.97
CA GLY A 238 -7.55 -13.50 9.84
C GLY A 238 -8.34 -12.62 10.83
N SER A 239 -9.66 -12.74 10.90
CA SER A 239 -10.50 -11.91 11.78
C SER A 239 -10.78 -12.60 13.11
N TRP A 240 -10.39 -11.95 14.20
CA TRP A 240 -10.71 -12.41 15.55
C TRP A 240 -12.22 -12.24 15.83
N PRO A 241 -12.90 -13.17 16.52
CA PRO A 241 -12.39 -14.40 17.17
C PRO A 241 -12.56 -15.68 16.33
N PHE A 242 -12.70 -15.56 15.00
CA PHE A 242 -13.17 -16.65 14.14
C PHE A 242 -12.07 -17.54 13.56
N GLY A 243 -10.81 -17.30 13.91
CA GLY A 243 -9.69 -18.03 13.36
C GLY A 243 -9.64 -19.50 13.78
N THR A 244 -9.00 -20.30 12.93
CA THR A 244 -8.79 -21.73 13.15
C THR A 244 -7.46 -21.96 13.86
N GLU A 245 -7.43 -22.97 14.72
CA GLU A 245 -6.21 -23.41 15.41
C GLU A 245 -5.45 -24.47 14.59
N ALA A 246 -4.13 -24.30 14.44
CA ALA A 246 -3.28 -25.30 13.84
C ALA A 246 -3.02 -26.47 14.80
N THR A 247 -3.32 -27.68 14.34
CA THR A 247 -3.18 -28.92 15.12
C THR A 247 -1.78 -29.21 15.65
N HIS A 248 -0.74 -28.69 14.97
CA HIS A 248 0.66 -29.03 15.29
C HIS A 248 1.38 -28.05 16.21
N HIS A 249 0.89 -26.82 16.34
CA HIS A 249 1.57 -25.78 17.13
C HIS A 249 0.62 -24.85 17.91
N GLY A 250 -0.70 -25.08 17.86
CA GLY A 250 -1.70 -24.31 18.63
C GLY A 250 -1.83 -22.83 18.24
N GLY A 251 -1.14 -22.39 17.18
CA GLY A 251 -1.27 -21.04 16.66
C GLY A 251 -2.63 -20.87 15.98
N ARG A 252 -3.13 -19.63 15.90
CA ARG A 252 -4.43 -19.32 15.30
C ARG A 252 -4.29 -18.41 14.09
N SER A 253 -5.16 -18.60 13.09
CA SER A 253 -5.19 -17.75 11.89
C SER A 253 -5.58 -16.29 12.18
N ASP A 254 -6.29 -16.04 13.27
CA ASP A 254 -6.76 -14.72 13.69
C ASP A 254 -5.92 -14.09 14.80
N ALA A 255 -4.82 -14.73 15.21
CA ALA A 255 -3.90 -14.24 16.23
C ALA A 255 -2.55 -14.96 16.13
N ILE A 256 -1.66 -14.43 15.29
CA ILE A 256 -0.26 -14.83 15.20
C ILE A 256 0.46 -14.28 16.44
N CYS A 257 0.77 -15.15 17.40
CA CYS A 257 1.48 -14.74 18.61
C CYS A 257 2.91 -14.23 18.29
N PRO A 258 3.52 -13.44 19.19
CA PRO A 258 4.90 -12.98 19.07
C PRO A 258 5.88 -14.11 18.70
N GLY A 259 6.66 -13.87 17.65
CA GLY A 259 7.64 -14.82 17.13
C GLY A 259 7.08 -15.97 16.29
N GLN A 260 5.75 -16.12 16.18
CA GLN A 260 5.11 -17.17 15.39
C GLN A 260 4.85 -16.74 13.93
N THR A 261 4.55 -17.72 13.09
CA THR A 261 4.19 -17.52 11.69
C THR A 261 2.83 -18.12 11.37
N TRP A 262 2.16 -17.56 10.36
CA TRP A 262 0.96 -18.13 9.76
C TRP A 262 1.01 -18.00 8.23
N ILE A 263 0.33 -18.90 7.50
CA ILE A 263 0.25 -18.86 6.04
C ILE A 263 -1.20 -18.65 5.64
N TYR A 264 -1.48 -17.49 5.05
CA TYR A 264 -2.79 -17.18 4.49
C TYR A 264 -2.81 -17.53 3.00
N THR A 265 -3.88 -18.18 2.55
CA THR A 265 -4.06 -18.62 1.16
C THR A 265 -5.23 -17.89 0.51
N PHE A 266 -4.93 -17.17 -0.57
CA PHE A 266 -5.91 -16.38 -1.32
C PHE A 266 -5.96 -16.80 -2.78
N ASP A 267 -7.14 -17.07 -3.32
CA ASP A 267 -7.37 -17.26 -4.74
C ASP A 267 -7.81 -15.92 -5.36
N VAL A 268 -7.14 -15.48 -6.43
CA VAL A 268 -7.41 -14.20 -7.09
C VAL A 268 -8.44 -14.39 -8.21
N PRO A 269 -9.71 -13.97 -8.05
CA PRO A 269 -10.72 -14.19 -9.07
C PRO A 269 -10.66 -13.13 -10.17
N ASP A 270 -11.22 -13.44 -11.34
CA ASP A 270 -11.24 -12.54 -12.51
C ASP A 270 -11.97 -11.21 -12.25
N ASN A 271 -12.93 -11.22 -11.32
CA ASN A 271 -13.70 -10.04 -10.94
C ASN A 271 -13.04 -9.20 -9.82
N ALA A 272 -11.83 -9.55 -9.38
CA ALA A 272 -11.09 -8.79 -8.36
C ALA A 272 -10.17 -7.71 -8.96
N LEU A 273 -10.26 -7.37 -10.25
CA LEU A 273 -9.48 -6.27 -10.83
C LEU A 273 -9.64 -4.98 -10.00
N GLY A 274 -8.52 -4.36 -9.65
CA GLY A 274 -8.50 -3.15 -8.82
C GLY A 274 -7.58 -3.25 -7.60
N ALA A 275 -7.74 -2.32 -6.66
CA ALA A 275 -6.97 -2.22 -5.44
C ALA A 275 -7.83 -2.59 -4.23
N TRP A 276 -7.29 -3.46 -3.37
CA TRP A 276 -7.97 -3.97 -2.17
C TRP A 276 -7.06 -3.81 -0.96
N PRO A 277 -7.55 -3.23 0.15
CA PRO A 277 -6.76 -3.16 1.36
C PRO A 277 -6.59 -4.54 1.99
N PHE A 278 -5.54 -4.69 2.79
CA PHE A 278 -5.48 -5.68 3.85
C PHE A 278 -4.93 -5.01 5.10
N HIS A 279 -5.31 -5.53 6.26
CA HIS A 279 -4.89 -4.95 7.53
C HIS A 279 -5.03 -5.96 8.67
N ASP A 280 -4.53 -5.59 9.83
CA ASP A 280 -4.74 -6.38 11.04
C ASP A 280 -6.24 -6.49 11.37
N HIS A 281 -6.65 -7.63 11.90
CA HIS A 281 -8.01 -7.84 12.40
C HIS A 281 -8.01 -8.66 13.70
N THR A 282 -6.98 -8.46 14.52
CA THR A 282 -6.92 -9.03 15.87
C THR A 282 -7.79 -8.25 16.85
N TYR A 283 -7.69 -8.62 18.13
CA TYR A 283 -8.34 -7.88 19.21
C TYR A 283 -7.77 -6.45 19.29
N HIS A 284 -8.66 -5.44 19.34
CA HIS A 284 -8.31 -4.01 19.20
C HIS A 284 -7.59 -3.67 17.87
N HIS A 285 -8.07 -4.24 16.76
CA HIS A 285 -7.51 -4.02 15.42
C HIS A 285 -7.47 -2.54 15.01
N ASP A 286 -8.43 -1.73 15.45
CA ASP A 286 -8.47 -0.28 15.21
C ASP A 286 -7.17 0.40 15.63
N ILE A 287 -6.66 0.07 16.82
CA ILE A 287 -5.38 0.57 17.34
C ILE A 287 -4.22 0.15 16.42
N LYS A 288 -4.23 -1.10 15.93
CA LYS A 288 -3.14 -1.64 15.10
C LYS A 288 -3.14 -1.02 13.71
N ILE A 289 -4.32 -0.77 13.17
CA ILE A 289 -4.51 -0.04 11.92
C ILE A 289 -4.01 1.40 12.09
N ASP A 290 -4.42 2.09 13.16
CA ASP A 290 -3.95 3.44 13.54
C ASP A 290 -2.43 3.54 13.70
N GLN A 291 -1.79 2.48 14.21
CA GLN A 291 -0.34 2.34 14.28
C GLN A 291 0.33 2.03 12.93
N GLY A 292 -0.44 1.80 11.85
CA GLY A 292 0.08 1.64 10.49
C GLY A 292 0.03 0.22 9.92
N LEU A 293 -0.58 -0.73 10.62
CA LEU A 293 -0.56 -2.15 10.23
C LEU A 293 -1.60 -2.44 9.13
N PHE A 294 -1.38 -1.83 7.97
CA PHE A 294 -2.16 -1.98 6.77
C PHE A 294 -1.27 -2.04 5.52
N GLY A 295 -1.84 -2.53 4.44
CA GLY A 295 -1.23 -2.61 3.12
C GLY A 295 -2.28 -2.78 2.03
N GLY A 296 -1.84 -3.11 0.82
CA GLY A 296 -2.74 -3.28 -0.31
C GLY A 296 -2.37 -4.43 -1.23
N VAL A 297 -3.37 -5.07 -1.83
CA VAL A 297 -3.21 -5.90 -3.01
C VAL A 297 -3.76 -5.15 -4.21
N VAL A 298 -3.01 -5.11 -5.30
CA VAL A 298 -3.49 -4.63 -6.60
C VAL A 298 -3.54 -5.80 -7.57
N VAL A 299 -4.75 -6.10 -8.04
CA VAL A 299 -5.00 -7.13 -9.05
C VAL A 299 -5.00 -6.46 -10.42
N LEU A 300 -3.95 -6.75 -11.18
CA LEU A 300 -3.67 -6.20 -12.50
C LEU A 300 -4.42 -6.98 -13.58
N GLY A 301 -4.94 -6.24 -14.56
CA GLY A 301 -5.40 -6.79 -15.82
C GLY A 301 -4.26 -7.42 -16.64
N SER A 302 -4.63 -8.10 -17.73
CA SER A 302 -3.65 -8.72 -18.63
C SER A 302 -2.73 -7.69 -19.28
N CYS A 303 -3.26 -6.48 -19.52
CA CYS A 303 -2.48 -5.39 -20.06
C CYS A 303 -1.77 -4.55 -19.01
N ASP A 304 -2.28 -4.45 -17.79
CA ASP A 304 -1.74 -3.52 -16.79
C ASP A 304 -0.28 -3.80 -16.45
N ARG A 305 0.50 -2.72 -16.40
CA ARG A 305 1.91 -2.75 -15.97
C ARG A 305 2.01 -2.37 -14.50
N PRO A 306 2.68 -3.19 -13.66
CA PRO A 306 3.03 -2.77 -12.32
C PRO A 306 4.01 -1.58 -12.39
N PRO A 307 4.20 -0.84 -11.27
CA PRO A 307 5.19 0.21 -11.18
C PRO A 307 6.58 -0.35 -11.49
N ARG A 308 7.48 0.54 -11.90
CA ARG A 308 8.85 0.16 -12.24
C ARG A 308 9.49 -0.60 -11.08
N ARG A 309 9.97 -1.80 -11.39
CA ARG A 309 10.64 -2.69 -10.44
C ARG A 309 12.09 -2.31 -10.21
N PHE A 310 12.55 -2.54 -8.99
CA PHE A 310 13.93 -2.43 -8.58
C PHE A 310 14.40 -3.81 -8.13
N TRP A 311 15.38 -4.34 -8.84
CA TRP A 311 16.03 -5.60 -8.49
C TRP A 311 17.44 -5.30 -8.04
N PHE A 312 17.83 -5.89 -6.92
CA PHE A 312 19.25 -5.93 -6.57
C PHE A 312 20.00 -6.73 -7.64
N PRO A 313 21.17 -6.24 -8.08
CA PRO A 313 22.08 -7.05 -8.85
C PRO A 313 22.37 -8.38 -8.13
N TRP A 314 22.23 -9.50 -8.84
CA TRP A 314 22.32 -10.83 -8.22
C TRP A 314 23.68 -11.05 -7.55
N GLU A 315 24.76 -10.52 -8.11
CA GLU A 315 26.09 -10.60 -7.55
C GLU A 315 26.20 -10.00 -6.13
N LEU A 316 25.42 -8.96 -5.84
CA LEU A 316 25.37 -8.36 -4.50
C LEU A 316 24.68 -9.33 -3.53
N LEU A 317 23.48 -9.82 -3.88
CA LEU A 317 22.73 -10.74 -3.02
C LEU A 317 23.45 -12.09 -2.85
N ARG A 318 24.04 -12.61 -3.93
CA ARG A 318 24.84 -13.84 -3.94
C ARG A 318 25.96 -13.79 -2.92
N SER A 319 26.66 -12.65 -2.80
CA SER A 319 27.73 -12.49 -1.80
C SER A 319 27.22 -12.65 -0.36
N ILE A 320 26.02 -12.12 -0.08
CA ILE A 320 25.38 -12.24 1.24
C ILE A 320 25.02 -13.69 1.53
N TYR A 321 24.40 -14.39 0.57
CA TYR A 321 24.05 -15.79 0.76
C TYR A 321 25.27 -16.69 0.95
N LEU A 322 26.38 -16.42 0.24
CA LEU A 322 27.64 -17.15 0.42
C LEU A 322 28.28 -16.89 1.80
N ASP A 323 28.28 -15.64 2.27
CA ASP A 323 28.76 -15.30 3.61
C ASP A 323 27.96 -16.05 4.69
N ILE A 324 26.63 -16.09 4.54
CA ILE A 324 25.75 -16.79 5.49
C ILE A 324 25.96 -18.31 5.42
N GLU A 325 26.04 -18.91 4.22
CA GLU A 325 26.33 -20.35 4.05
C GLU A 325 27.64 -20.75 4.75
N GLN A 326 28.68 -19.90 4.64
CA GLN A 326 29.97 -20.13 5.29
C GLN A 326 29.87 -20.09 6.83
N LEU A 327 29.17 -19.10 7.38
CA LEU A 327 29.04 -18.89 8.83
C LEU A 327 28.10 -19.92 9.48
N GLU A 328 27.01 -20.26 8.79
CA GLU A 328 26.07 -21.28 9.23
C GLU A 328 26.63 -22.69 9.08
N ARG A 329 27.63 -22.87 8.19
CA ARG A 329 28.24 -24.17 7.85
C ARG A 329 27.19 -25.16 7.35
N SER A 330 26.22 -24.65 6.60
CA SER A 330 25.09 -25.41 6.08
C SER A 330 24.64 -24.81 4.76
N PRO A 331 24.23 -25.63 3.76
CA PRO A 331 23.70 -25.12 2.51
C PRO A 331 22.58 -24.12 2.75
N ILE A 332 22.54 -23.04 1.96
CA ILE A 332 21.52 -22.01 2.12
C ILE A 332 20.30 -22.20 1.20
N PHE A 333 20.50 -22.80 0.04
CA PHE A 333 19.45 -23.12 -0.93
C PHE A 333 18.96 -24.56 -0.78
N VAL A 334 17.68 -24.78 -1.11
CA VAL A 334 17.09 -26.12 -1.20
C VAL A 334 17.87 -27.00 -2.19
N ASP A 335 18.37 -26.38 -3.27
CA ASP A 335 19.35 -26.96 -4.17
C ASP A 335 20.77 -26.76 -3.63
N LYS A 336 21.64 -27.77 -3.76
CA LYS A 336 22.93 -27.85 -3.05
C LYS A 336 23.94 -26.71 -3.34
N ARG A 337 23.67 -25.77 -4.26
CA ARG A 337 24.60 -24.67 -4.60
C ARG A 337 23.85 -23.38 -4.89
N VAL A 338 24.41 -22.27 -4.39
CA VAL A 338 24.02 -20.91 -4.77
C VAL A 338 24.24 -20.72 -6.28
N PRO A 339 23.21 -20.32 -7.07
CA PRO A 339 23.36 -20.18 -8.51
C PRO A 339 24.33 -19.05 -8.88
N GLU A 340 25.09 -19.23 -9.96
CA GLU A 340 25.98 -18.19 -10.47
C GLU A 340 25.21 -17.02 -11.09
N LEU A 341 24.07 -17.31 -11.70
CA LEU A 341 23.15 -16.34 -12.31
C LEU A 341 21.73 -16.63 -11.86
N LEU A 342 20.99 -15.58 -11.51
CA LEU A 342 19.58 -15.61 -11.21
C LEU A 342 18.90 -14.44 -11.94
N GLU A 343 17.92 -14.75 -12.77
CA GLU A 343 17.09 -13.75 -13.43
C GLU A 343 15.87 -13.43 -12.57
N PHE A 344 15.78 -12.18 -12.11
CA PHE A 344 14.61 -11.71 -11.38
C PHE A 344 13.46 -11.42 -12.34
N ASN A 345 12.29 -11.97 -12.01
CA ASN A 345 11.01 -11.67 -12.62
C ASN A 345 9.99 -11.25 -11.56
N GLU A 346 8.78 -10.94 -12.00
CA GLU A 346 7.76 -10.37 -11.14
C GLU A 346 7.34 -11.20 -9.91
N GLU A 347 7.56 -12.50 -9.99
CA GLU A 347 7.10 -13.52 -9.05
C GLU A 347 8.29 -14.21 -8.36
N THR A 348 9.52 -13.76 -8.65
CA THR A 348 10.73 -14.37 -8.10
C THR A 348 10.74 -14.24 -6.59
N VAL A 349 10.81 -15.40 -5.94
CA VAL A 349 11.14 -15.54 -4.53
C VAL A 349 12.28 -16.53 -4.41
N ILE A 350 13.19 -16.28 -3.48
CA ILE A 350 14.40 -17.07 -3.25
C ILE A 350 14.08 -18.10 -2.15
N PRO A 351 13.88 -19.38 -2.48
CA PRO A 351 13.58 -20.41 -1.49
C PRO A 351 14.86 -20.82 -0.75
N LEU A 352 14.90 -20.53 0.55
CA LEU A 352 15.97 -20.98 1.44
C LEU A 352 15.56 -22.27 2.14
N VAL A 353 16.57 -23.03 2.59
CA VAL A 353 16.31 -24.20 3.42
C VAL A 353 15.66 -23.81 4.76
N PRO A 354 14.79 -24.64 5.33
CA PRO A 354 13.98 -24.24 6.48
C PRO A 354 14.76 -23.81 7.73
N HIS A 355 16.00 -24.25 7.95
CA HIS A 355 16.79 -23.81 9.12
C HIS A 355 17.46 -22.45 8.92
N ILE A 356 17.61 -21.98 7.68
CA ILE A 356 18.09 -20.63 7.39
C ILE A 356 16.90 -19.68 7.48
N HIS A 357 16.85 -18.98 8.60
CA HIS A 357 15.78 -18.04 8.93
C HIS A 357 16.36 -16.95 9.83
N ALA A 358 15.97 -15.69 9.64
CA ALA A 358 16.53 -14.54 10.37
C ALA A 358 16.54 -14.72 11.89
N GLN A 359 15.50 -15.34 12.45
CA GLN A 359 15.40 -15.66 13.88
C GLN A 359 16.40 -16.74 14.36
N ARG A 360 16.82 -17.64 13.48
CA ARG A 360 17.63 -18.83 13.82
C ARG A 360 19.10 -18.74 13.41
N LEU A 361 19.49 -17.67 12.71
CA LEU A 361 20.89 -17.42 12.38
C LEU A 361 21.75 -17.34 13.64
N LYS A 362 23.00 -17.80 13.54
CA LYS A 362 24.03 -17.59 14.55
C LYS A 362 24.36 -16.11 14.68
N ASP A 363 24.89 -15.70 15.82
CA ASP A 363 25.18 -14.30 16.11
C ASP A 363 26.17 -13.69 15.11
N GLU A 364 27.19 -14.44 14.68
CA GLU A 364 28.14 -13.98 13.67
C GLU A 364 27.49 -13.77 12.30
N ALA A 365 26.61 -14.69 11.88
CA ALA A 365 25.87 -14.58 10.63
C ALA A 365 24.88 -13.42 10.67
N ARG A 366 24.20 -13.22 11.80
CA ARG A 366 23.28 -12.09 12.01
C ARG A 366 24.02 -10.75 11.96
N LEU A 367 25.21 -10.66 12.56
CA LEU A 367 26.03 -9.45 12.53
C LEU A 367 26.48 -9.10 11.10
N ILE A 368 26.96 -10.10 10.35
CA ILE A 368 27.36 -9.91 8.95
C ILE A 368 26.15 -9.52 8.09
N LEU A 369 25.02 -10.21 8.24
CA LEU A 369 23.79 -9.85 7.52
C LEU A 369 23.42 -8.39 7.77
N LYS A 370 23.45 -7.93 9.03
CA LYS A 370 23.17 -6.52 9.37
C LYS A 370 24.08 -5.55 8.61
N GLN A 371 25.39 -5.77 8.62
CA GLN A 371 26.34 -4.93 7.89
C GLN A 371 26.08 -4.92 6.37
N ARG A 372 25.69 -6.07 5.80
CA ARG A 372 25.33 -6.17 4.38
C ARG A 372 24.02 -5.43 4.08
N LEU A 373 23.04 -5.50 4.97
CA LEU A 373 21.77 -4.79 4.83
C LEU A 373 21.95 -3.26 4.91
N ASP A 374 22.82 -2.77 5.79
CA ASP A 374 23.16 -1.34 5.87
C ASP A 374 23.72 -0.83 4.52
N PHE A 375 24.59 -1.63 3.87
CA PHE A 375 25.08 -1.33 2.53
C PHE A 375 23.98 -1.38 1.45
N LEU A 376 23.10 -2.39 1.50
CA LEU A 376 21.98 -2.49 0.56
C LEU A 376 21.01 -1.31 0.69
N GLU A 377 20.78 -0.79 1.90
CA GLU A 377 19.98 0.40 2.13
C GLU A 377 20.60 1.62 1.42
N GLU A 378 21.89 1.88 1.62
CA GLU A 378 22.60 2.98 0.95
C GLU A 378 22.60 2.82 -0.58
N PHE A 379 22.83 1.60 -1.08
CA PHE A 379 22.76 1.29 -2.50
C PHE A 379 21.36 1.59 -3.05
N THR A 380 20.31 1.16 -2.35
CA THR A 380 18.91 1.38 -2.75
C THR A 380 18.60 2.87 -2.79
N LEU A 381 18.95 3.63 -1.75
CA LEU A 381 18.71 5.07 -1.71
C LEU A 381 19.36 5.78 -2.91
N LYS A 382 20.59 5.41 -3.27
CA LYS A 382 21.28 5.94 -4.45
C LYS A 382 20.58 5.58 -5.76
N GLU A 383 20.15 4.32 -5.92
CA GLU A 383 19.50 3.86 -7.14
C GLU A 383 18.11 4.48 -7.36
N LEU A 384 17.38 4.70 -6.27
CA LEU A 384 16.05 5.33 -6.27
C LEU A 384 16.09 6.86 -6.27
N ALA A 385 17.25 7.48 -5.99
CA ALA A 385 17.46 8.92 -6.07
C ALA A 385 17.38 9.48 -7.48
N LEU A 386 17.76 8.66 -8.47
CA LEU A 386 17.97 9.13 -9.83
C LEU A 386 16.61 9.27 -10.53
N PRO A 387 16.31 10.43 -11.15
CA PRO A 387 15.10 10.56 -11.96
C PRO A 387 15.20 9.58 -13.13
N ARG A 388 14.25 8.65 -13.21
CA ARG A 388 14.18 7.67 -14.29
C ARG A 388 12.93 7.90 -15.14
N ARG A 389 12.95 7.37 -16.37
CA ARG A 389 11.80 7.43 -17.29
C ARG A 389 10.53 6.91 -16.58
N ILE A 390 9.50 7.74 -16.59
CA ILE A 390 8.18 7.41 -16.05
C ILE A 390 7.61 6.25 -16.87
N ILE A 391 7.20 5.18 -16.18
CA ILE A 391 6.38 4.12 -16.75
C ILE A 391 4.95 4.46 -16.38
N ASN A 392 4.10 4.72 -17.38
CA ASN A 392 2.67 4.86 -17.14
C ASN A 392 2.19 3.55 -16.49
N THR A 393 1.75 3.69 -15.25
CA THR A 393 1.23 2.62 -14.41
C THR A 393 -0.25 2.94 -14.26
N ASP A 394 -1.12 1.99 -14.61
CA ASP A 394 -2.57 2.25 -14.69
C ASP A 394 -3.27 2.28 -13.33
N HIS A 395 -2.52 2.07 -12.26
CA HIS A 395 -3.03 2.13 -10.91
C HIS A 395 -2.10 3.00 -10.03
N VAL A 396 -2.71 3.80 -9.17
CA VAL A 396 -2.04 4.42 -8.03
C VAL A 396 -2.85 3.97 -6.82
N PRO A 397 -2.35 3.02 -6.00
CA PRO A 397 -3.04 2.66 -4.79
C PRO A 397 -3.01 3.87 -3.85
N VAL A 398 -4.16 4.46 -3.57
CA VAL A 398 -4.28 5.54 -2.58
C VAL A 398 -4.91 4.93 -1.32
N PHE A 399 -4.09 4.80 -0.27
CA PHE A 399 -4.54 4.46 1.07
C PHE A 399 -4.38 5.71 1.93
N PHE A 400 -5.48 6.42 2.18
CA PHE A 400 -5.47 7.49 3.18
C PHE A 400 -5.66 6.87 4.55
N HIS A 401 -4.75 7.16 5.46
CA HIS A 401 -4.85 6.70 6.84
C HIS A 401 -4.29 7.76 7.79
N VAL A 402 -4.93 7.91 8.94
CA VAL A 402 -4.47 8.83 9.99
C VAL A 402 -3.68 8.02 10.99
N MET A 403 -2.36 8.25 11.02
CA MET A 403 -1.48 7.57 11.97
C MET A 403 -1.70 8.14 13.36
N SER A 404 -2.06 7.28 14.30
CA SER A 404 -2.22 7.66 15.70
C SER A 404 -1.74 6.52 16.60
N ASN A 405 -1.37 6.85 17.84
CA ASN A 405 -1.18 5.86 18.86
C ASN A 405 -2.15 6.19 20.00
N PRO A 406 -3.34 5.59 20.02
CA PRO A 406 -4.34 5.90 21.04
C PRO A 406 -3.90 5.48 22.46
N GLU A 407 -2.84 4.67 22.57
CA GLU A 407 -2.17 4.34 23.83
C GLU A 407 -0.98 5.25 24.15
N ALA A 408 -0.65 6.22 23.28
CA ALA A 408 0.40 7.20 23.57
C ALA A 408 0.01 7.98 24.82
N LYS A 409 0.96 8.05 25.76
CA LYS A 409 0.77 8.84 26.98
C LYS A 409 0.56 10.30 26.55
N PRO A 410 -0.61 10.89 26.81
CA PRO A 410 -0.88 12.26 26.41
C PRO A 410 0.11 13.19 27.13
N VAL A 411 0.38 14.36 26.55
CA VAL A 411 1.31 15.34 27.14
C VAL A 411 0.87 15.73 28.55
N PHE A 412 -0.45 15.66 28.80
CA PHE A 412 -1.03 15.65 30.14
C PHE A 412 -2.26 14.72 30.18
N ASP A 413 -2.54 14.15 31.34
CA ASP A 413 -3.72 13.35 31.64
C ASP A 413 -4.23 13.77 33.01
N THR A 414 -5.53 14.06 33.12
CA THR A 414 -6.16 14.34 34.42
C THR A 414 -6.48 13.07 35.20
N ASP A 415 -6.25 11.89 34.59
CA ASP A 415 -6.93 10.64 34.94
C ASP A 415 -8.47 10.81 34.91
N ASP A 416 -9.19 9.77 35.33
CA ASP A 416 -10.64 9.87 35.49
C ASP A 416 -10.98 10.84 36.64
N ILE A 417 -11.65 11.94 36.31
CA ILE A 417 -12.13 12.90 37.31
C ILE A 417 -13.40 12.34 37.96
N GLU A 418 -13.42 12.26 39.29
CA GLU A 418 -14.57 11.75 40.06
C GLU A 418 -15.90 12.40 39.60
N GLU A 419 -16.95 11.57 39.51
CA GLU A 419 -18.30 12.05 39.25
C GLU A 419 -18.78 12.98 40.38
N LEU A 420 -19.68 13.91 40.06
CA LEU A 420 -20.37 14.78 41.05
C LEU A 420 -19.46 15.73 41.84
N GLY A 421 -18.65 16.55 41.15
CA GLY A 421 -17.85 17.61 41.76
C GLY A 421 -16.37 17.31 41.90
N GLY A 422 -15.87 16.25 41.26
CA GLY A 422 -14.44 15.95 41.19
C GLY A 422 -13.65 17.06 40.49
N GLU A 423 -12.39 17.20 40.87
CA GLU A 423 -11.48 18.22 40.34
C GLU A 423 -10.11 17.60 40.03
N ALA A 424 -9.47 18.07 38.95
CA ALA A 424 -8.09 17.71 38.60
C ALA A 424 -7.32 18.96 38.18
N GLU A 425 -6.02 19.00 38.50
CA GLU A 425 -5.15 20.16 38.25
C GLU A 425 -3.88 19.72 37.52
N ILE A 426 -3.52 20.45 36.45
CA ILE A 426 -2.29 20.23 35.68
C ILE A 426 -1.53 21.56 35.56
N VAL A 427 -0.20 21.50 35.69
CA VAL A 427 0.70 22.65 35.49
C VAL A 427 1.28 22.61 34.08
N PHE A 428 1.26 23.74 33.39
CA PHE A 428 1.78 23.87 32.03
C PHE A 428 3.04 24.74 31.98
N ASP A 429 4.21 24.09 31.94
CA ASP A 429 5.52 24.76 32.01
C ASP A 429 6.10 25.18 30.66
N THR A 430 5.47 24.79 29.54
CA THR A 430 5.99 25.01 28.19
C THR A 430 5.00 25.83 27.37
N VAL A 431 5.51 26.86 26.69
CA VAL A 431 4.71 27.69 25.77
C VAL A 431 4.21 26.84 24.61
N GLY A 432 2.93 26.99 24.27
CA GLY A 432 2.30 26.29 23.17
C GLY A 432 0.81 26.14 23.33
N ASP A 433 0.17 25.61 22.30
CA ASP A 433 -1.24 25.28 22.28
C ASP A 433 -1.41 23.79 22.51
N TYR A 434 -2.30 23.44 23.44
CA TYR A 434 -2.56 22.07 23.84
C TYR A 434 -4.03 21.74 23.60
N ASP A 435 -4.30 21.09 22.47
CA ASP A 435 -5.61 20.50 22.20
C ASP A 435 -5.88 19.34 23.16
N TYR A 436 -7.11 19.25 23.66
CA TYR A 436 -7.52 18.18 24.56
C TYR A 436 -8.96 17.73 24.29
N PHE A 437 -9.27 16.51 24.73
CA PHE A 437 -10.60 15.93 24.61
C PHE A 437 -10.94 15.05 25.83
N CYS A 438 -12.22 14.73 26.01
CA CYS A 438 -12.65 13.77 27.04
C CYS A 438 -12.49 12.33 26.53
N ARG A 439 -11.71 11.48 27.23
CA ARG A 439 -11.50 10.07 26.87
C ARG A 439 -12.80 9.28 26.68
N HIS A 440 -13.80 9.53 27.53
CA HIS A 440 -15.10 8.82 27.49
C HIS A 440 -16.09 9.44 26.50
N HIS A 441 -15.86 10.70 26.10
CA HIS A 441 -16.73 11.46 25.20
C HIS A 441 -15.87 12.23 24.18
N PRO A 442 -15.34 11.56 23.13
CA PRO A 442 -14.34 12.15 22.24
C PRO A 442 -14.80 13.40 21.45
N GLU A 443 -16.13 13.58 21.33
CA GLU A 443 -16.76 14.77 20.74
C GLU A 443 -16.58 16.05 21.58
N MET A 444 -16.22 15.91 22.86
CA MET A 444 -15.88 17.03 23.74
C MET A 444 -14.42 17.41 23.52
N THR A 445 -14.17 18.56 22.91
CA THR A 445 -12.83 19.07 22.63
C THR A 445 -12.62 20.45 23.24
N GLY A 446 -11.36 20.83 23.45
CA GLY A 446 -10.95 22.15 23.92
C GLY A 446 -9.47 22.44 23.66
N VAL A 447 -9.04 23.67 23.94
CA VAL A 447 -7.66 24.13 23.72
C VAL A 447 -7.16 24.91 24.93
N VAL A 448 -5.92 24.63 25.37
CA VAL A 448 -5.19 25.42 26.36
C VAL A 448 -4.04 26.16 25.68
N HIS A 449 -4.08 27.49 25.68
CA HIS A 449 -3.01 28.36 25.19
C HIS A 449 -2.08 28.75 26.34
N VAL A 450 -0.82 28.30 26.30
CA VAL A 450 0.17 28.59 27.33
C VAL A 450 1.07 29.73 26.88
N VAL A 451 0.91 30.92 27.46
CA VAL A 451 1.60 32.15 27.03
C VAL A 451 2.41 32.80 28.15
N PRO A 452 3.57 33.43 27.86
CA PRO A 452 4.33 34.15 28.88
C PRO A 452 3.51 35.29 29.52
N GLY A 453 3.39 35.28 30.86
CA GLY A 453 2.64 36.30 31.60
C GLY A 453 1.11 36.16 31.51
N GLY A 454 0.61 35.00 31.04
CA GLY A 454 -0.81 34.66 31.07
C GLY A 454 -1.37 34.51 32.51
N PRO A 455 -2.69 34.38 32.66
CA PRO A 455 -3.34 34.26 33.97
C PRO A 455 -3.04 32.90 34.63
N ASP A 456 -3.04 32.88 35.96
CA ASP A 456 -2.84 31.69 36.79
C ASP A 456 -3.52 31.91 38.16
N PRO A 457 -4.42 31.01 38.62
CA PRO A 457 -4.91 29.79 37.97
C PRO A 457 -6.08 30.04 36.99
N VAL A 458 -6.35 29.05 36.14
CA VAL A 458 -7.47 29.05 35.19
C VAL A 458 -8.32 27.80 35.39
N SER A 459 -9.63 27.86 35.16
CA SER A 459 -10.53 26.73 35.38
C SER A 459 -11.41 26.43 34.16
N VAL A 460 -11.58 25.14 33.90
CA VAL A 460 -12.48 24.57 32.89
C VAL A 460 -13.55 23.76 33.61
N THR A 461 -14.81 24.04 33.32
CA THR A 461 -15.92 23.28 33.88
C THR A 461 -16.43 22.26 32.86
N ILE A 462 -16.54 21.00 33.26
CA ILE A 462 -17.21 19.95 32.48
C ILE A 462 -18.70 20.09 32.77
N VAL A 463 -19.47 20.52 31.77
CA VAL A 463 -20.91 20.78 31.89
C VAL A 463 -21.68 19.57 31.39
N GLN A 464 -22.54 19.04 32.28
CA GLN A 464 -23.43 17.92 31.98
C GLN A 464 -24.65 18.38 31.15
N GLY A 465 -25.07 17.57 30.17
CA GLY A 465 -26.25 17.83 29.34
C GLY A 465 -26.15 17.22 27.93
N PRO A 466 -27.18 17.37 27.08
CA PRO A 466 -27.01 17.23 25.63
C PRO A 466 -26.86 18.62 24.98
N PRO A 467 -25.69 19.00 24.44
CA PRO A 467 -24.41 18.27 24.46
C PRO A 467 -23.61 18.48 25.76
N MET A 468 -22.81 17.48 26.14
CA MET A 468 -21.78 17.64 27.16
C MET A 468 -20.64 18.45 26.55
N VAL A 469 -20.11 19.43 27.28
CA VAL A 469 -19.08 20.37 26.76
C VAL A 469 -18.11 20.80 27.86
N PHE A 470 -16.91 21.20 27.45
CA PHE A 470 -16.01 21.99 28.28
C PHE A 470 -16.46 23.46 28.25
N SER A 471 -16.41 24.14 29.40
CA SER A 471 -16.82 25.54 29.52
C SER A 471 -15.90 26.31 30.46
N PRO A 472 -15.12 27.28 29.95
CA PRO A 472 -14.85 27.48 28.52
C PRO A 472 -14.12 26.28 27.89
N ASP A 473 -14.34 26.05 26.59
CA ASP A 473 -13.61 25.07 25.77
C ASP A 473 -12.24 25.59 25.32
N GLU A 474 -12.05 26.91 25.26
CA GLU A 474 -10.78 27.57 24.95
C GLU A 474 -10.30 28.44 26.13
N ILE A 475 -9.07 28.24 26.60
CA ILE A 475 -8.49 29.01 27.72
C ILE A 475 -7.06 29.47 27.45
N ILE A 476 -6.63 30.53 28.14
CA ILE A 476 -5.25 31.02 28.14
C ILE A 476 -4.70 30.92 29.55
N VAL A 477 -3.52 30.33 29.74
CA VAL A 477 -2.82 30.20 31.03
C VAL A 477 -1.36 30.69 30.93
N GLY A 478 -0.81 31.18 32.03
CA GLY A 478 0.61 31.57 32.11
C GLY A 478 1.57 30.37 32.05
N VAL A 479 2.80 30.58 31.56
CA VAL A 479 3.89 29.59 31.67
C VAL A 479 4.17 29.28 33.15
N GLY A 480 4.09 27.99 33.52
CA GLY A 480 4.14 27.51 34.89
C GLY A 480 2.82 27.64 35.65
N GLY A 481 1.75 28.05 34.97
CA GLY A 481 0.42 28.24 35.53
C GLY A 481 -0.39 26.94 35.58
N THR A 482 -1.39 26.93 36.46
CA THR A 482 -2.23 25.76 36.74
C THR A 482 -3.58 25.87 36.05
N VAL A 483 -3.97 24.82 35.34
CA VAL A 483 -5.34 24.64 34.82
C VAL A 483 -6.07 23.62 35.67
N LYS A 484 -7.28 23.98 36.09
CA LYS A 484 -8.16 23.16 36.93
C LYS A 484 -9.40 22.72 36.16
N TRP A 485 -9.60 21.41 35.98
CA TRP A 485 -10.83 20.85 35.43
C TRP A 485 -11.78 20.46 36.57
N ILE A 486 -13.05 20.86 36.45
CA ILE A 486 -14.08 20.66 37.48
C ILE A 486 -15.26 19.93 36.86
N ASN A 487 -15.59 18.74 37.37
CA ASN A 487 -16.75 17.97 36.95
C ASN A 487 -18.03 18.48 37.63
N ASN A 488 -18.74 19.42 37.00
CA ASN A 488 -19.89 20.07 37.62
C ASN A 488 -21.18 19.27 37.37
N PRO A 489 -21.88 18.80 38.41
CA PRO A 489 -23.11 18.02 38.27
C PRO A 489 -24.33 18.85 37.85
N LYS A 490 -24.23 20.18 37.78
CA LYS A 490 -25.36 21.03 37.38
C LYS A 490 -25.54 21.02 35.87
N PHE A 491 -26.72 20.57 35.42
CA PHE A 491 -27.18 20.75 34.05
C PHE A 491 -27.18 22.24 33.68
N ARG A 492 -26.90 22.53 32.41
CA ARG A 492 -27.10 23.87 31.84
C ARG A 492 -28.60 24.19 31.95
N ASP A 493 -28.97 25.19 32.75
CA ASP A 493 -30.34 25.74 32.81
C ASP A 493 -30.76 26.34 31.46
#